data_AF-A0A8S3CPW4-F1
#
_entry.id   AF-A0A8S3CPW4-F1
#
_cell.length_a   1.000
_cell.length_b   1.000
_cell.length_c   1.000
_cell.angle_alpha   90.00
_cell.angle_beta   90.00
_cell.angle_gamma   90.00
#
_symmetry.space_group_name_H-M   'P 1'
#
loop_
_entity.id
_entity.type
_entity.pdbx_description
1 polymer ?
#
loop_
_entity_poly.entity_id
_entity_poly.type
_entity_poly.pdbx_seq_one_letter_code
_entity_poly.pdbx_strand_id
1 'polypeptide(L)' 'ASPTAALIHQHDSVLKARAIILYHQSKFRELYCILETHTFDIHHHTELQQLWYKGHYMEAQKIRGRPLGAVDKYRIRRKY' A
#
# COMPACT_ATOMS: atom_id res chain seq x y z
N ALA A 1 -24.51 -11.18 9.05
CA ALA A 1 -23.76 -9.95 9.36
C ALA A 1 -24.60 -8.75 8.95
N SER A 2 -24.66 -7.68 9.77
CA SER A 2 -25.49 -6.50 9.48
C SER A 2 -24.96 -5.76 8.24
N PRO A 3 -25.82 -5.39 7.26
CA PRO A 3 -25.40 -4.72 6.01
C PRO A 3 -24.67 -3.39 6.26
N THR A 4 -25.00 -2.70 7.36
CA THR A 4 -24.35 -1.45 7.77
C THR A 4 -22.88 -1.66 8.16
N ALA A 5 -22.56 -2.79 8.80
CA ALA A 5 -21.18 -3.10 9.16
C ALA A 5 -20.32 -3.31 7.91
N ALA A 6 -20.86 -4.00 6.89
CA ALA A 6 -20.16 -4.22 5.63
C ALA A 6 -19.84 -2.91 4.91
N LEU A 7 -20.76 -1.95 4.88
CA LEU A 7 -20.54 -0.62 4.30
C LEU A 7 -19.44 0.16 5.03
N ILE A 8 -19.43 0.15 6.37
CA ILE A 8 -18.38 0.83 7.17
C ILE A 8 -17.01 0.22 6.87
N HIS A 9 -16.92 -1.10 6.71
CA HIS A 9 -15.68 -1.79 6.39
C HIS A 9 -15.13 -1.46 4.99
N GLN A 10 -15.96 -0.90 4.10
CA GLN A 10 -15.57 -0.49 2.74
C GLN A 10 -15.29 1.00 2.61
N HIS A 11 -15.45 1.78 3.69
CA HIS A 11 -15.17 3.22 3.65
C HIS A 11 -13.67 3.48 3.50
N ASP A 12 -13.31 4.48 2.67
CA ASP A 12 -11.92 4.84 2.33
C ASP A 12 -11.02 4.99 3.56
N SER A 13 -11.51 5.64 4.61
CA SER A 13 -10.74 5.84 5.84
C SER A 13 -10.40 4.53 6.57
N VAL A 14 -11.31 3.56 6.54
CA VAL A 14 -11.12 2.23 7.17
C VAL A 14 -10.15 1.40 6.34
N LEU A 15 -10.30 1.40 5.02
CA LEU A 15 -9.40 0.68 4.12
C LEU A 15 -7.99 1.28 4.12
N LYS A 16 -7.87 2.61 4.18
CA LYS A 16 -6.59 3.31 4.38
C LYS A 16 -5.91 2.91 5.69
N ALA A 17 -6.65 2.93 6.80
CA ALA A 17 -6.11 2.52 8.10
C ALA A 17 -5.63 1.05 8.07
N ARG A 18 -6.40 0.16 7.44
CA ARG A 18 -6.01 -1.24 7.22
C ARG A 18 -4.73 -1.35 6.39
N ALA A 19 -4.63 -0.62 5.27
CA ALA A 19 -3.43 -0.62 4.44
C ALA A 19 -2.18 -0.18 5.22
N ILE A 20 -2.30 0.86 6.06
CA ILE A 20 -1.21 1.31 6.93
C ILE A 20 -0.80 0.22 7.94
N ILE A 21 -1.77 -0.45 8.58
CA ILE A 21 -1.47 -1.55 9.51
C ILE A 21 -0.74 -2.68 8.79
N LEU A 22 -1.20 -3.08 7.60
CA LEU A 22 -0.56 -4.12 6.80
C LEU A 22 0.87 -3.76 6.38
N TYR A 23 1.11 -2.48 6.03
CA TYR A 23 2.45 -1.98 5.76
C TYR A 23 3.39 -2.20 6.95
N HIS A 24 2.97 -1.79 8.16
CA HIS A 24 3.77 -1.95 9.37
C HIS A 24 4.00 -3.42 9.75
N GLN A 25 3.06 -4.30 9.41
CA GLN A 25 3.20 -5.75 9.61
C GLN A 25 4.03 -6.45 8.51
N SER A 26 4.56 -5.70 7.54
CA SER A 26 5.25 -6.26 6.36
C SER A 26 4.38 -7.22 5.52
N LYS A 27 3.05 -7.07 5.59
CA LYS A 27 2.07 -7.86 4.82
C LYS A 27 1.76 -7.18 3.49
N PHE A 28 2.78 -7.05 2.65
CA PHE A 28 2.72 -6.24 1.43
C PHE A 28 1.72 -6.74 0.38
N ARG A 29 1.59 -8.07 0.22
CA ARG A 29 0.61 -8.66 -0.70
C ARG A 29 -0.84 -8.25 -0.39
N GLU A 30 -1.22 -8.26 0.89
CA GLU A 30 -2.56 -7.86 1.33
C GLU A 30 -2.74 -6.34 1.17
N LEU A 31 -1.69 -5.56 1.44
CA LEU A 31 -1.68 -4.12 1.20
C LEU A 31 -1.95 -3.80 -0.29
N TYR A 32 -1.23 -4.43 -1.21
CA TYR A 32 -1.42 -4.19 -2.65
C TYR A 32 -2.82 -4.59 -3.10
N CYS A 33 -3.33 -5.71 -2.60
CA CYS A 33 -4.71 -6.14 -2.87
C CYS A 33 -5.73 -5.05 -2.50
N ILE A 34 -5.63 -4.42 -1.32
CA ILE A 34 -6.53 -3.32 -0.94
C ILE A 34 -6.40 -2.14 -1.91
N LEU A 35 -5.17 -1.77 -2.26
CA LEU A 35 -4.92 -0.59 -3.10
C LEU A 35 -5.32 -0.80 -4.57
N GLU A 36 -5.27 -2.03 -5.07
CA GLU A 36 -5.60 -2.38 -6.46
C GLU A 36 -7.08 -2.72 -6.66
N THR A 37 -7.77 -3.17 -5.61
CA THR A 37 -9.19 -3.61 -5.71
C THR A 37 -10.19 -2.51 -5.36
N HIS A 38 -9.79 -1.51 -4.59
CA HIS A 38 -10.68 -0.43 -4.15
C HIS A 38 -10.39 0.88 -4.89
N THR A 39 -11.45 1.53 -5.36
CA THR A 39 -11.34 2.87 -5.96
C THR A 39 -11.46 3.91 -4.87
N PHE A 40 -10.33 4.48 -4.46
CA PHE A 40 -10.27 5.56 -3.47
C PHE A 40 -10.60 6.91 -4.09
N ASP A 41 -11.07 7.84 -3.26
CA ASP A 41 -11.19 9.25 -3.63
C ASP A 41 -9.81 9.87 -3.96
N ILE A 42 -9.80 10.81 -4.92
CA ILE A 42 -8.61 11.48 -5.44
C ILE A 42 -7.77 12.13 -4.32
N HIS A 43 -8.42 12.65 -3.28
CA HIS A 43 -7.73 13.27 -2.15
C HIS A 43 -6.82 12.30 -1.40
N HIS A 44 -7.06 10.98 -1.49
CA HIS A 44 -6.23 9.95 -0.87
C HIS A 44 -5.10 9.44 -1.78
N HIS A 45 -5.18 9.65 -3.10
CA HIS A 45 -4.31 8.99 -4.08
C HIS A 45 -2.83 9.24 -3.82
N THR A 46 -2.43 10.49 -3.56
CA THR A 46 -1.01 10.83 -3.34
C THR A 46 -0.42 10.05 -2.15
N GLU A 47 -1.15 9.94 -1.05
CA GLU A 47 -0.68 9.26 0.15
C GLU A 47 -0.64 7.74 -0.05
N LEU A 48 -1.66 7.17 -0.69
CA LEU A 48 -1.73 5.73 -0.97
C LEU A 48 -0.67 5.30 -1.99
N GLN A 49 -0.40 6.11 -3.01
CA GLN A 49 0.72 5.88 -3.94
C GLN A 49 2.07 5.89 -3.22
N GLN A 50 2.29 6.84 -2.29
CA GLN A 50 3.50 6.85 -1.48
C GLN A 50 3.62 5.60 -0.61
N LEU A 51 2.51 5.14 -0.02
CA LEU A 51 2.47 3.91 0.78
C LEU A 51 2.82 2.69 -0.08
N TRP A 52 2.24 2.60 -1.28
CA TRP A 52 2.50 1.55 -2.25
C TRP A 52 3.99 1.48 -2.64
N TYR A 53 4.60 2.63 -2.97
CA TYR A 53 6.04 2.67 -3.28
C TYR A 53 6.91 2.29 -2.08
N LYS A 54 6.57 2.75 -0.87
CA LYS A 54 7.28 2.39 0.36
C LYS A 54 7.25 0.87 0.59
N GLY A 55 6.11 0.22 0.35
CA GLY A 55 5.98 -1.24 0.41
C GLY A 55 6.97 -1.94 -0.51
N HIS A 56 6.97 -1.57 -1.79
CA HIS A 56 7.88 -2.17 -2.75
C HIS A 56 9.36 -1.90 -2.45
N TYR A 57 9.68 -0.72 -1.90
CA TYR A 57 11.03 -0.43 -1.45
C TYR A 57 11.45 -1.32 -0.29
N MET A 58 10.57 -1.57 0.68
CA MET A 58 10.84 -2.45 1.81
C MET A 58 11.09 -3.89 1.36
N GLU A 59 10.24 -4.43 0.47
CA GLU A 59 10.43 -5.77 -0.08
C GLU A 59 11.73 -5.89 -0.86
N ALA A 60 12.00 -4.94 -1.78
CA ALA A 60 13.21 -4.97 -2.57
C ALA A 60 14.47 -4.79 -1.72
N GLN A 61 14.41 -3.98 -0.66
CA GLN A 61 15.50 -3.84 0.31
C GLN A 61 15.75 -5.15 1.05
N LYS A 62 14.68 -5.83 1.51
CA LYS A 62 14.76 -7.12 2.20
C LYS A 62 15.37 -8.20 1.30
N ILE A 63 14.92 -8.30 0.05
CA ILE A 63 15.44 -9.28 -0.92
C ILE A 63 16.93 -9.04 -1.22
N ARG A 64 17.36 -7.78 -1.29
CA ARG A 64 18.75 -7.43 -1.62
C ARG A 64 19.71 -7.50 -0.45
N GLY A 65 19.22 -7.50 0.80
CA GLY A 65 20.06 -7.48 1.99
C GLY A 65 20.87 -6.18 2.18
N ARG A 66 20.56 -5.12 1.43
CA ARG A 66 21.21 -3.81 1.53
C ARG A 66 20.24 -2.66 1.28
N PRO A 67 20.51 -1.44 1.80
CA PRO A 67 19.69 -0.27 1.53
C PRO A 67 19.54 0.04 0.03
N LEU A 68 18.36 0.53 -0.37
CA LEU A 68 18.10 0.96 -1.74
C LEU A 68 18.62 2.38 -1.99
N GLY A 69 19.46 2.53 -3.00
CA GLY A 69 19.90 3.83 -3.50
C GLY A 69 18.83 4.53 -4.36
N ALA A 70 19.09 5.78 -4.75
CA ALA A 70 18.18 6.56 -5.59
C ALA A 70 17.86 5.86 -6.92
N VAL A 71 18.87 5.27 -7.56
CA VAL A 71 18.73 4.53 -8.82
C VAL A 71 17.84 3.29 -8.65
N ASP A 72 17.98 2.56 -7.54
CA ASP A 72 17.15 1.39 -7.26
C ASP A 72 15.68 1.77 -7.08
N LYS A 73 15.41 2.86 -6.34
CA LYS A 73 14.06 3.42 -6.17
C LYS A 73 13.46 3.88 -7.50
N TYR A 74 14.25 4.53 -8.35
CA TYR A 74 13.84 4.93 -9.70
C TYR A 74 13.43 3.73 -10.56
N ARG A 75 14.24 2.65 -10.56
CA ARG A 75 13.93 1.43 -11.30
C ARG A 75 12.58 0.83 -10.89
N ILE A 76 12.26 0.86 -9.59
CA ILE A 76 10.97 0.38 -9.08
C ILE A 76 9.84 1.29 -9.58
N ARG A 77 9.97 2.62 -9.48
CA ARG A 77 8.96 3.56 -9.99
C ARG A 77 8.73 3.48 -11.50
N ARG A 78 9.70 2.99 -12.27
CA ARG A 78 9.59 2.82 -13.72
C ARG A 78 9.01 1.46 -14.13
N LYS A 79 9.14 0.46 -13.26
CA LYS A 79 8.67 -0.91 -13.53
C LYS A 79 7.15 -1.02 -13.40
N TYR A 80 6.57 -0.21 -12.52
CA TYR A 80 5.17 -0.19 -12.18
C TYR A 80 4.61 1.19 -12.45
#